data_AF-A0A5C6ND23-F1
#
_entry.id   AF-A0A5C6ND23-F1
#
_cell.length_a   1.000
_cell.length_b   1.000
_cell.length_c   1.000
_cell.angle_alpha   90.00
_cell.angle_beta   90.00
_cell.angle_gamma   90.00
#
_symmetry.space_group_name_H-M   'P 1'
#
loop_
_entity.id
_entity.type
_entity.pdbx_description
1 polymer ?
#
loop_
_entity_poly.entity_id
_entity_poly.type
_entity_poly.pdbx_seq_one_letter_code
_entity_poly.pdbx_strand_id
1 'polypeptide(L)'
;MNVYPIACTSSMIGGKALIYPFLIRGGKPTPFVSFALAFVFCIYNGYMQIRYLSHYAVYPAHWFTHPCFITGSVLWFTGWLVNVHSDHILRNLRQPGESGYKIPTGGMFEYVSGANFLGEITEWVGFALAGHSVHSAAFAVFTAVVLASRAVAHHKWYLAKFENYPKQRKALIPFLF
;
A
#
# COMPACT_ATOMS: atom_id res chain seq x y z
N MET A 1 3.37 0.04 16.65
CA MET A 1 4.07 0.49 15.44
C MET A 1 3.13 1.45 14.72
N ASN A 2 3.54 2.70 14.47
CA ASN A 2 2.66 3.74 13.94
C ASN A 2 2.21 3.41 12.52
N VAL A 3 0.91 3.11 12.36
CA VAL A 3 0.23 2.81 11.09
C VAL A 3 0.17 4.04 10.17
N TYR A 4 0.58 5.21 10.66
CA TYR A 4 0.04 6.49 10.20
C TYR A 4 0.74 7.22 9.05
N PRO A 5 2.07 7.20 8.84
CA PRO A 5 2.65 8.17 7.92
C PRO A 5 2.77 7.73 6.44
N ILE A 6 2.46 6.47 6.07
CA ILE A 6 2.66 5.99 4.68
C ILE A 6 1.42 5.33 4.07
N ALA A 7 0.29 5.28 4.80
CA ALA A 7 -1.00 5.11 4.14
C ALA A 7 -1.34 6.29 3.19
N CYS A 8 -0.49 7.33 3.14
CA CYS A 8 -0.64 8.58 2.39
C CYS A 8 -0.40 8.43 0.87
N THR A 9 0.30 7.39 0.42
CA THR A 9 0.67 7.25 -1.00
C THR A 9 -0.47 6.76 -1.88
N SER A 10 -1.24 5.75 -1.43
CA SER A 10 -2.43 5.25 -2.15
C SER A 10 -3.71 6.06 -1.93
N SER A 11 -3.67 7.09 -1.09
CA SER A 11 -4.89 7.68 -0.52
C SER A 11 -5.54 8.77 -1.37
N MET A 12 -4.86 9.35 -2.36
CA MET A 12 -5.44 10.47 -3.12
C MET A 12 -6.41 10.06 -4.24
N ILE A 13 -6.40 8.81 -4.72
CA ILE A 13 -7.13 8.45 -5.96
C ILE A 13 -8.42 7.64 -5.71
N GLY A 14 -8.56 6.92 -4.59
CA GLY A 14 -9.73 6.05 -4.37
C GLY A 14 -10.26 6.05 -2.95
N GLY A 15 -11.09 7.03 -2.58
CA GLY A 15 -11.95 7.05 -1.36
C GLY A 15 -11.26 6.91 0.02
N LYS A 16 -10.00 6.50 0.07
CA LYS A 16 -9.25 6.14 1.28
C LYS A 16 -8.73 7.37 2.02
N ALA A 17 -8.38 8.48 1.36
CA ALA A 17 -8.03 9.74 2.06
C ALA A 17 -9.18 10.27 2.94
N LEU A 18 -10.43 10.09 2.49
CA LEU A 18 -11.61 10.67 3.15
C LEU A 18 -12.33 9.68 4.08
N ILE A 19 -12.17 8.38 3.87
CA ILE A 19 -12.91 7.37 4.65
C ILE A 19 -11.99 6.64 5.63
N TYR A 20 -10.73 6.39 5.27
CA TYR A 20 -9.85 5.60 6.13
C TYR A 20 -9.52 6.31 7.45
N PRO A 21 -9.16 7.61 7.50
CA PRO A 21 -8.84 8.28 8.76
C PRO A 21 -9.98 8.23 9.79
N PHE A 22 -11.23 8.30 9.32
CA PHE A 22 -12.42 8.27 10.18
C PHE A 22 -12.81 6.85 10.63
N LEU A 23 -12.30 5.82 9.97
CA LEU A 23 -12.56 4.41 10.32
C LEU A 23 -11.44 3.78 11.16
N ILE A 24 -10.33 4.48 11.41
CA ILE A 24 -9.22 3.94 12.20
C ILE A 24 -9.60 3.87 13.68
N ARG A 25 -9.48 2.67 14.26
CA ARG A 25 -9.75 2.38 15.67
C ARG A 25 -8.45 2.23 16.47
N GLY A 26 -8.08 3.31 17.14
CA GLY A 26 -6.96 3.37 18.10
C GLY A 26 -5.56 3.44 17.48
N GLY A 27 -4.62 4.04 18.21
CA GLY A 27 -3.19 4.11 17.87
C GLY A 27 -2.48 5.23 18.63
N LYS A 28 -1.15 5.30 18.51
CA LYS A 28 -0.37 6.38 19.13
C LYS A 28 -0.50 7.65 18.26
N PRO A 29 -0.49 8.85 18.86
CA PRO A 29 -0.51 10.09 18.10
C PRO A 29 0.64 10.13 17.09
N THR A 30 0.32 10.54 15.87
CA THR A 30 1.29 10.69 14.79
C THR A 30 2.09 11.97 15.03
N PRO A 31 3.44 11.95 14.97
CA PRO A 31 4.23 13.17 15.03
C PRO A 31 3.84 14.14 13.91
N PHE A 32 3.63 15.41 14.25
CA PHE A 32 3.19 16.45 13.30
C PHE A 32 4.13 16.59 12.09
N VAL A 33 5.44 16.53 12.32
CA VAL A 33 6.45 16.62 11.25
C VAL A 33 6.28 15.51 10.22
N SER A 34 6.03 14.27 10.66
CA SER A 34 5.81 13.14 9.75
C SER A 34 4.54 13.32 8.91
N PHE A 35 3.48 13.89 9.50
CA PHE A 35 2.26 14.22 8.78
C PHE A 35 2.51 15.33 7.73
N ALA A 36 3.17 16.42 8.11
CA ALA A 36 3.45 17.52 7.21
C ALA A 36 4.33 17.10 6.02
N LEU A 37 5.36 16.29 6.27
CA LEU A 37 6.21 15.73 5.21
C LEU A 37 5.43 14.83 4.26
N ALA A 38 4.56 13.95 4.79
CA ALA A 38 3.72 13.10 3.97
C ALA A 38 2.76 13.93 3.10
N PHE A 39 2.17 14.99 3.66
CA PHE A 39 1.27 15.88 2.94
C PHE A 39 1.97 16.59 1.77
N VAL A 40 3.15 17.18 2.01
CA VAL A 40 3.95 17.83 0.96
C VAL A 40 4.37 16.83 -0.11
N PHE A 41 4.84 15.65 0.29
CA PHE A 41 5.21 14.58 -0.63
C PHE A 41 4.05 14.17 -1.54
N CYS A 42 2.84 14.00 -0.98
CA CYS A 42 1.67 13.57 -1.75
C CYS A 42 1.20 14.64 -2.73
N ILE A 43 1.19 15.92 -2.33
CA ILE A 43 0.87 17.02 -3.25
C ILE A 43 1.86 17.05 -4.40
N TYR A 44 3.16 16.99 -4.10
CA TYR A 44 4.19 17.06 -5.12
C TYR A 44 4.14 15.86 -6.07
N ASN A 45 4.06 14.64 -5.52
CA ASN A 45 3.97 13.42 -6.33
C ASN A 45 2.69 13.40 -7.18
N GLY A 46 1.54 13.70 -6.59
CA GLY A 46 0.26 13.79 -7.29
C GLY A 46 0.29 14.81 -8.42
N TYR A 47 0.84 16.01 -8.16
CA TYR A 47 1.02 17.04 -9.19
C TYR A 47 1.91 16.54 -10.33
N MET A 48 3.07 15.94 -10.05
CA MET A 48 3.96 15.41 -11.09
C MET A 48 3.25 14.37 -11.97
N GLN A 49 2.54 13.44 -11.35
CA GLN A 49 1.87 12.34 -12.06
C GLN A 49 0.73 12.87 -12.94
N ILE A 50 -0.12 13.75 -12.39
CA ILE A 50 -1.22 14.37 -13.13
C ILE A 50 -0.67 15.22 -14.28
N ARG A 51 0.30 16.09 -14.00
CA ARG A 51 0.89 17.01 -14.99
C ARG A 51 1.57 16.25 -16.12
N TYR A 52 2.19 15.11 -15.82
CA TYR A 52 2.77 14.24 -16.83
C TYR A 52 1.67 13.61 -17.71
N LEU A 53 0.70 12.92 -17.10
CA LEU A 53 -0.32 12.18 -17.82
C LEU A 53 -1.25 13.08 -18.65
N SER A 54 -1.56 14.30 -18.20
CA SER A 54 -2.50 15.17 -18.90
C SER A 54 -1.87 16.00 -20.03
N HIS A 55 -0.58 16.30 -19.96
CA HIS A 55 0.04 17.28 -20.87
C HIS A 55 1.33 16.80 -21.56
N TYR A 56 2.03 15.80 -21.01
CA TYR A 56 3.32 15.34 -21.55
C TYR A 56 3.26 13.91 -22.08
N ALA A 57 2.35 13.07 -21.58
CA ALA A 57 2.20 11.71 -22.05
C ALA A 57 1.61 11.70 -23.46
N VAL A 58 2.37 11.14 -24.40
CA VAL A 58 1.93 10.91 -25.78
C VAL A 58 1.78 9.41 -25.96
N TYR A 59 0.54 8.94 -26.03
CA TYR A 59 0.22 7.53 -26.25
C TYR A 59 -0.27 7.30 -27.67
N PRO A 60 0.09 6.16 -28.30
CA PRO A 60 -0.50 5.78 -29.58
C PRO A 60 -2.00 5.49 -29.43
N ALA A 61 -2.78 5.63 -30.51
CA ALA A 61 -4.23 5.38 -30.49
C ALA A 61 -4.61 3.96 -30.01
N HIS A 62 -3.74 2.98 -30.24
CA HIS A 62 -3.92 1.60 -29.82
C HIS A 62 -3.39 1.29 -28.41
N TRP A 63 -3.00 2.30 -27.61
CA TRP A 63 -2.41 2.10 -26.29
C TRP A 63 -3.33 1.34 -25.34
N PHE A 64 -4.64 1.56 -25.41
CA PHE A 64 -5.64 0.83 -24.61
C PHE A 64 -5.64 -0.69 -24.87
N THR A 65 -5.24 -1.11 -26.08
CA THR A 65 -5.09 -2.52 -26.45
C THR A 65 -3.65 -3.02 -26.30
N HIS A 66 -2.71 -2.15 -25.95
CA HIS A 66 -1.31 -2.52 -25.80
C HIS A 66 -1.14 -3.43 -24.58
N PRO A 67 -0.36 -4.53 -24.68
CA PRO A 67 -0.18 -5.48 -23.59
C PRO A 67 0.20 -4.80 -22.26
N CYS A 68 1.14 -3.85 -22.27
CA CYS A 68 1.55 -3.11 -21.05
C CYS A 68 0.37 -2.41 -20.35
N PHE A 69 -0.53 -1.79 -21.11
CA PHE A 69 -1.69 -1.09 -20.53
C PHE A 69 -2.67 -2.08 -19.91
N ILE A 70 -2.94 -3.20 -20.60
CA ILE A 70 -3.85 -4.25 -20.11
C ILE A 70 -3.25 -4.92 -18.86
N THR A 71 -2.00 -5.37 -18.93
CA THR A 71 -1.32 -6.01 -17.80
C THR A 71 -1.16 -5.04 -16.63
N GLY A 72 -0.84 -3.78 -16.91
CA GLY A 72 -0.73 -2.73 -15.89
C GLY A 72 -2.06 -2.46 -15.19
N SER A 73 -3.15 -2.37 -15.95
CA SER A 73 -4.51 -2.20 -15.43
C SER A 73 -4.95 -3.38 -14.56
N VAL A 74 -4.67 -4.61 -15.00
CA VAL A 74 -4.96 -5.83 -14.22
C VAL A 74 -4.16 -5.86 -12.93
N LEU A 75 -2.86 -5.56 -12.98
CA LEU A 75 -2.01 -5.49 -11.78
C LEU A 75 -2.49 -4.40 -10.82
N TRP A 76 -2.82 -3.21 -11.34
CA TRP A 76 -3.35 -2.12 -10.54
C TRP A 76 -4.62 -2.53 -9.80
N PHE A 77 -5.59 -3.12 -10.52
CA PHE A 77 -6.87 -3.53 -9.94
C PHE A 77 -6.72 -4.66 -8.91
N THR A 78 -5.89 -5.66 -9.21
CA THR A 78 -5.61 -6.77 -8.28
C THR A 78 -4.88 -6.29 -7.02
N GLY A 79 -3.89 -5.41 -7.16
CA GLY A 79 -3.21 -4.77 -6.04
C GLY A 79 -4.17 -3.97 -5.16
N TRP A 80 -5.04 -3.16 -5.78
CA TRP A 80 -6.07 -2.40 -5.08
C TRP A 80 -7.03 -3.29 -4.29
N LEU A 81 -7.52 -4.38 -4.89
CA LEU A 81 -8.39 -5.35 -4.22
C LEU A 81 -7.71 -5.99 -3.00
N VAL A 82 -6.47 -6.45 -3.15
CA VAL A 82 -5.69 -7.04 -2.06
C VAL A 82 -5.47 -6.02 -0.94
N ASN A 83 -5.14 -4.77 -1.30
CA ASN A 83 -4.94 -3.70 -0.34
C ASN A 83 -6.23 -3.39 0.44
N VAL A 84 -7.37 -3.17 -0.25
CA VAL A 84 -8.67 -2.91 0.38
C VAL A 84 -9.09 -4.06 1.29
N HIS A 85 -8.97 -5.30 0.81
CA HIS A 85 -9.33 -6.47 1.59
C HIS A 85 -8.46 -6.62 2.85
N SER A 86 -7.15 -6.43 2.71
CA SER A 86 -6.22 -6.51 3.83
C SER A 86 -6.47 -5.41 4.86
N ASP A 87 -6.71 -4.17 4.42
CA ASP A 87 -7.08 -3.07 5.30
C ASP A 87 -8.41 -3.33 6.01
N HIS A 88 -9.39 -3.92 5.32
CA HIS A 88 -10.66 -4.33 5.93
C HIS A 88 -10.44 -5.34 7.06
N ILE A 89 -9.58 -6.35 6.86
CA ILE A 89 -9.21 -7.30 7.91
C ILE A 89 -8.56 -6.54 9.09
N LEU A 90 -7.55 -5.71 8.83
CA LEU A 90 -6.82 -4.98 9.87
C LEU A 90 -7.72 -4.05 10.70
N ARG A 91 -8.67 -3.36 10.07
CA ARG A 91 -9.64 -2.49 10.74
C ARG A 91 -10.58 -3.26 11.66
N ASN A 92 -10.98 -4.46 11.25
CA ASN A 92 -11.90 -5.31 12.00
C ASN A 92 -11.20 -6.26 12.99
N LEU A 93 -9.87 -6.18 13.11
CA LEU A 93 -9.16 -6.94 14.15
C LEU A 93 -9.60 -6.54 15.56
N ARG A 94 -10.02 -5.29 15.76
CA ARG A 94 -10.42 -4.76 17.06
C ARG A 94 -11.91 -4.44 17.10
N GLN A 95 -12.58 -4.96 18.11
CA GLN A 95 -13.90 -4.48 18.48
C GLN A 95 -13.77 -3.12 19.19
N PRO A 96 -14.80 -2.23 19.11
CA PRO A 96 -14.80 -0.97 19.86
C PRO A 96 -14.57 -1.24 21.36
N GLY A 97 -13.53 -0.62 21.93
CA GLY A 97 -13.16 -0.78 23.35
C GLY A 97 -12.08 -1.84 23.63
N GLU A 98 -11.71 -2.69 22.67
CA GLU A 98 -10.61 -3.64 22.86
C GLU A 98 -9.24 -2.95 22.76
N SER A 99 -8.36 -3.24 23.72
CA SER A 99 -6.96 -2.86 23.69
C SER A 99 -6.07 -4.08 23.41
N GLY A 100 -4.94 -3.86 22.72
CA GLY A 100 -3.99 -4.92 22.37
C GLY A 100 -3.79 -5.10 20.86
N TYR A 101 -2.73 -5.81 20.50
CA TYR A 101 -2.47 -6.23 19.13
C TYR A 101 -2.95 -7.66 18.95
N LYS A 102 -3.49 -7.98 17.77
CA LYS A 102 -3.94 -9.32 17.39
C LYS A 102 -3.23 -9.74 16.10
N ILE A 103 -3.12 -11.04 15.88
CA ILE A 103 -2.55 -11.61 14.65
C ILE A 103 -3.62 -11.53 13.54
N PRO A 104 -3.35 -10.86 12.41
CA PRO A 104 -4.27 -10.87 11.28
C PRO A 104 -4.38 -12.27 10.66
N THR A 105 -5.61 -12.69 10.34
CA THR A 105 -5.92 -13.95 9.67
C THR A 105 -6.91 -13.68 8.53
N GLY A 106 -6.91 -14.55 7.52
CA GLY A 106 -7.71 -14.44 6.31
C GLY A 106 -6.98 -13.80 5.12
N GLY A 107 -7.40 -14.19 3.91
CA GLY A 107 -6.87 -13.67 2.65
C GLY A 107 -5.35 -13.82 2.52
N MET A 108 -4.69 -12.76 2.06
CA MET A 108 -3.24 -12.74 1.86
C MET A 108 -2.43 -12.79 3.17
N PHE A 109 -3.05 -12.52 4.33
CA PHE A 109 -2.36 -12.65 5.60
C PHE A 109 -1.98 -14.08 5.96
N GLU A 110 -2.58 -15.09 5.33
CA GLU A 110 -2.17 -16.49 5.52
C GLU A 110 -0.77 -16.79 4.96
N TYR A 111 -0.32 -15.99 3.99
CA TYR A 111 0.98 -16.17 3.34
C TYR A 111 2.02 -15.15 3.82
N VAL A 112 1.61 -13.90 4.03
CA VAL A 112 2.53 -12.79 4.31
C VAL A 112 2.06 -11.88 5.44
N SER A 113 2.99 -11.34 6.22
CA SER A 113 2.68 -10.39 7.29
C SER A 113 2.25 -9.02 6.78
N GLY A 114 2.82 -8.57 5.67
CA GLY A 114 2.57 -7.27 5.04
C GLY A 114 1.57 -7.35 3.87
N ALA A 115 0.43 -8.04 4.02
CA ALA A 115 -0.51 -8.25 2.92
C ALA A 115 -1.03 -6.95 2.28
N ASN A 116 -1.33 -5.93 3.09
CA ASN A 116 -1.73 -4.61 2.60
C ASN A 116 -0.58 -3.90 1.84
N PHE A 117 0.66 -4.05 2.32
CA PHE A 117 1.84 -3.51 1.66
C PHE A 117 2.11 -4.19 0.31
N LEU A 118 1.94 -5.52 0.24
CA LEU A 118 2.03 -6.25 -1.01
C LEU A 118 1.02 -5.71 -2.02
N GLY A 119 -0.25 -5.55 -1.62
CA GLY A 119 -1.28 -4.97 -2.47
C GLY A 119 -0.94 -3.56 -2.96
N GLU A 120 -0.44 -2.69 -2.09
CA GLU A 120 -0.01 -1.33 -2.46
C GLU A 120 1.15 -1.33 -3.46
N ILE A 121 2.15 -2.20 -3.27
CA ILE A 121 3.27 -2.31 -4.21
C ILE A 121 2.77 -2.80 -5.57
N THR A 122 1.94 -3.84 -5.60
CA THR A 122 1.35 -4.35 -6.84
C THR A 122 0.51 -3.29 -7.56
N GLU A 123 -0.24 -2.48 -6.80
CA GLU A 123 -1.03 -1.36 -7.32
C GLU A 123 -0.13 -0.36 -8.07
N TRP A 124 0.95 0.11 -7.43
CA TRP A 124 1.84 1.10 -8.02
C TRP A 124 2.71 0.56 -9.16
N VAL A 125 3.09 -0.73 -9.11
CA VAL A 125 3.76 -1.39 -10.24
C VAL A 125 2.83 -1.47 -11.45
N GLY A 126 1.56 -1.83 -11.25
CA GLY A 126 0.54 -1.84 -12.31
C GLY A 126 0.33 -0.45 -12.91
N PHE A 127 0.22 0.57 -12.05
CA PHE A 127 0.10 1.97 -12.48
C PHE A 127 1.31 2.43 -13.29
N ALA A 128 2.54 2.11 -12.86
CA ALA A 128 3.75 2.45 -13.59
C ALA A 128 3.82 1.77 -14.96
N LEU A 129 3.36 0.51 -15.05
CA LEU A 129 3.34 -0.24 -16.30
C LEU A 129 2.30 0.31 -17.28
N ALA A 130 1.12 0.68 -16.81
CA ALA A 130 0.05 1.26 -17.64
C ALA A 130 0.34 2.72 -18.04
N GLY A 131 0.86 3.52 -17.11
CA GLY A 131 1.22 4.92 -17.33
C GLY A 131 2.53 5.09 -18.10
N HIS A 132 3.39 4.07 -18.13
CA HIS A 132 4.64 4.04 -18.90
C HIS A 132 5.46 5.33 -18.79
N SER A 133 5.60 5.83 -17.55
CA SER A 133 6.31 7.07 -17.25
C SER A 133 7.42 6.86 -16.24
N VAL A 134 8.50 7.64 -16.39
CA VAL A 134 9.61 7.66 -15.42
C VAL A 134 9.15 8.08 -14.02
N HIS A 135 8.19 8.99 -13.94
CA HIS A 135 7.61 9.49 -12.68
C HIS A 135 6.88 8.38 -11.93
N SER A 136 6.05 7.62 -12.65
CA SER A 136 5.29 6.50 -12.08
C SER A 136 6.20 5.33 -11.72
N ALA A 137 7.21 5.02 -12.54
CA ALA A 137 8.21 4.01 -12.22
C ALA A 137 9.04 4.38 -10.99
N ALA A 138 9.53 5.62 -10.89
CA ALA A 138 10.28 6.10 -9.74
C ALA A 138 9.44 6.01 -8.46
N PHE A 139 8.16 6.36 -8.55
CA PHE A 139 7.26 6.26 -7.41
C PHE A 139 6.97 4.82 -7.00
N ALA A 140 6.78 3.91 -7.95
CA ALA A 140 6.59 2.48 -7.66
C ALA A 140 7.82 1.89 -6.95
N VAL A 141 9.03 2.21 -7.41
CA VAL A 141 10.29 1.76 -6.78
C VAL A 141 10.43 2.34 -5.37
N PHE A 142 10.19 3.64 -5.21
CA PHE A 142 10.23 4.30 -3.90
C PHE A 142 9.26 3.63 -2.91
N THR A 143 8.01 3.45 -3.31
CA THR A 143 6.97 2.81 -2.50
C THR A 143 7.34 1.37 -2.17
N ALA A 144 7.88 0.61 -3.13
CA ALA A 144 8.33 -0.76 -2.90
C ALA A 144 9.41 -0.85 -1.81
N VAL A 145 10.44 -0.02 -1.87
CA VAL A 145 11.54 -0.01 -0.89
C VAL A 145 11.02 0.35 0.50
N VAL A 146 10.24 1.42 0.58
CA VAL A 146 9.69 1.94 1.84
C VAL A 146 8.75 0.93 2.49
N LEU A 147 7.85 0.32 1.72
CA LEU A 147 6.88 -0.63 2.25
C LEU A 147 7.50 -2.00 2.53
N ALA A 148 8.50 -2.44 1.75
CA ALA A 148 9.22 -3.68 2.02
C ALA A 148 10.01 -3.60 3.34
N SER A 149 10.75 -2.51 3.57
CA SER A 149 11.46 -2.31 4.83
C SER A 149 10.51 -2.33 6.04
N ARG A 150 9.32 -1.73 5.87
CA ARG A 150 8.27 -1.77 6.88
C ARG A 150 7.68 -3.17 7.08
N ALA A 151 7.43 -3.91 6.00
CA ALA A 151 6.92 -5.27 6.07
C ALA A 151 7.86 -6.19 6.88
N VAL A 152 9.18 -6.07 6.64
CA VAL A 152 10.20 -6.79 7.41
C VAL A 152 10.17 -6.40 8.89
N ALA A 153 10.08 -5.12 9.19
CA ALA A 153 10.02 -4.64 10.57
C ALA A 153 8.74 -5.14 11.29
N HIS A 154 7.60 -5.14 10.60
CA HIS A 154 6.35 -5.71 11.11
C HIS A 154 6.45 -7.22 11.33
N HIS A 155 7.01 -7.95 10.38
CA HIS A 155 7.20 -9.40 10.50
C HIS A 155 8.06 -9.77 11.71
N LYS A 156 9.22 -9.11 11.87
CA LYS A 156 10.10 -9.29 13.04
C LYS A 156 9.38 -8.96 14.36
N TRP A 157 8.61 -7.88 14.37
CA TRP A 157 7.85 -7.49 15.55
C TRP A 157 6.77 -8.52 15.91
N TYR A 158 6.05 -9.07 14.93
CA TYR A 158 5.06 -10.13 15.15
C TYR A 158 5.69 -11.40 15.72
N LEU A 159 6.82 -11.86 15.15
CA LEU A 159 7.57 -13.01 15.65
C LEU A 159 8.05 -12.82 17.10
N ALA A 160 8.50 -11.61 17.46
CA ALA A 160 8.96 -11.32 18.80
C ALA A 160 7.81 -11.13 19.80
N LYS A 161 6.63 -10.69 19.34
CA LYS A 161 5.50 -10.34 20.20
C LYS A 161 4.58 -11.52 20.51
N PHE A 162 4.39 -12.42 19.55
CA PHE A 162 3.44 -13.52 19.65
C PHE A 162 4.15 -14.87 19.54
N GLU A 163 4.10 -15.65 20.61
CA GLU A 163 4.66 -17.01 20.64
C GLU A 163 3.96 -17.93 19.62
N ASN A 164 2.67 -17.72 19.39
CA ASN A 164 1.83 -18.48 18.46
C ASN A 164 1.79 -17.88 17.04
N TYR A 165 2.74 -17.01 16.67
CA TYR A 165 2.79 -16.47 15.31
C TYR A 165 3.13 -17.56 14.27
N PRO A 166 2.41 -17.64 13.14
CA PRO A 166 2.70 -18.64 12.11
C PRO A 166 4.09 -18.41 11.47
N LYS A 167 5.05 -19.29 11.78
CA LYS A 167 6.45 -19.17 11.33
C LYS A 167 6.64 -19.40 9.82
N GLN A 168 5.66 -20.01 9.17
CA GLN A 168 5.65 -20.20 7.72
C GLN A 168 5.36 -18.92 6.93
N ARG A 169 4.73 -17.91 7.57
CA ARG A 169 4.43 -16.63 6.91
C ARG A 169 5.74 -15.92 6.55
N LYS A 170 5.71 -15.24 5.41
CA LYS A 170 6.82 -14.40 4.93
C LYS A 170 6.55 -12.93 5.21
N ALA A 171 7.53 -12.06 5.05
CA ALA A 171 7.34 -10.65 5.35
C ALA A 171 6.44 -9.97 4.31
N LEU A 172 6.67 -10.22 3.02
CA LEU A 172 6.04 -9.48 1.92
C LEU A 172 5.73 -10.31 0.67
N ILE A 173 6.66 -11.12 0.17
CA ILE A 173 6.51 -11.94 -1.04
C ILE A 173 6.16 -13.37 -0.62
N PRO A 174 4.97 -13.89 -1.00
CA PRO A 174 4.55 -15.24 -0.68
C PRO A 174 5.64 -16.26 -1.04
N PHE A 175 5.93 -17.17 -0.11
CA PHE A 175 6.89 -18.27 -0.26
C PHE A 175 8.37 -17.88 -0.44
N LEU A 176 8.70 -16.60 -0.61
CA LEU A 176 10.07 -16.14 -0.88
C LEU A 176 10.63 -15.25 0.23
N PHE A 177 9.98 -14.12 0.54
CA PHE A 177 10.56 -13.04 1.34
C PHE A 177 9.59 -12.44 2.35
#